data_AF-A0A3G2T4B3-F1
#
_entry.id   AF-A0A3G2T4B3-F1
#
_cell.length_a   1.000
_cell.length_b   1.000
_cell.length_c   1.000
_cell.angle_alpha   90.00
_cell.angle_beta   90.00
_cell.angle_gamma   90.00
#
_symmetry.space_group_name_H-M   'P 1'
#
loop_
_entity.id
_entity.type
_entity.pdbx_description
1 polymer ?
#
loop_
_entity_poly.entity_id
_entity_poly.type
_entity_poly.pdbx_seq_one_letter_code
_entity_poly.pdbx_strand_id
1 'polypeptide(L)'
;MKITTFLLFSCAALSISACQNTTVVNKPITPAVLSSQQFNEILQQHTWTYTPPNSEIPIQINFNNESIAIYSGCNLMSRKYKTQDHQIMLFDYLLSSTKACGELEKQESLTYGLFLQPHSFTLEQNPKNEMVLKLEHSNHQHYIFKAKPKKEDLEQSDREVLTKFTWQHITDDQNQVQKQALLLNFDPDRVRYYSGCNRNYYKYSIENNTIFHLGHYGGTVMMCPINLQEKQFEKLSAKPFHFKFDYSTTFPKLILESKYQPNMIFQATPRKEDLKLP
;
A
#
# COMPACT_ATOMS: atom_id res chain seq x y z
N MET A 1 21.15 24.23 78.77
CA MET A 1 22.28 23.52 78.11
C MET A 1 21.68 22.42 77.25
N LYS A 2 21.92 22.42 75.93
CA LYS A 2 21.47 21.38 75.00
C LYS A 2 22.19 20.06 75.31
N ILE A 3 21.54 18.91 75.10
CA ILE A 3 22.12 17.74 74.41
C ILE A 3 20.96 16.94 73.79
N THR A 4 21.10 16.73 72.50
CA THR A 4 20.29 15.90 71.61
C THR A 4 20.63 14.43 71.83
N THR A 5 19.67 13.51 71.77
CA THR A 5 19.96 12.08 71.56
C THR A 5 18.86 11.45 70.70
N PHE A 6 19.32 10.82 69.62
CA PHE A 6 18.55 10.09 68.62
C PHE A 6 18.04 8.75 69.17
N LEU A 7 16.85 8.34 68.72
CA LEU A 7 16.35 6.96 68.84
C LEU A 7 15.90 6.48 67.46
N LEU A 8 16.65 5.52 66.92
CA LEU A 8 16.31 4.73 65.73
C LEU A 8 15.24 3.71 66.11
N PHE A 9 14.11 3.69 65.40
CA PHE A 9 13.14 2.60 65.48
C PHE A 9 12.92 2.01 64.09
N SER A 10 13.48 0.83 63.89
CA SER A 10 13.24 -0.06 62.77
C SER A 10 11.83 -0.67 62.91
N CYS A 11 10.97 -0.48 61.91
CA CYS A 11 9.68 -1.15 61.84
C CYS A 11 9.59 -1.92 60.52
N ALA A 12 9.74 -3.24 60.61
CA ALA A 12 9.54 -4.16 59.51
C ALA A 12 8.04 -4.29 59.23
N ALA A 13 7.59 -3.75 58.10
CA ALA A 13 6.22 -3.94 57.63
C ALA A 13 6.13 -5.20 56.76
N LEU A 14 5.44 -6.20 57.28
CA LEU A 14 4.99 -7.40 56.58
C LEU A 14 4.03 -7.01 55.44
N SER A 15 4.45 -7.16 54.19
CA SER A 15 3.57 -7.06 53.03
C SER A 15 2.94 -8.42 52.74
N ILE A 16 1.65 -8.54 53.08
CA ILE A 16 0.79 -9.65 52.68
C ILE A 16 0.40 -9.40 51.21
N SER A 17 0.89 -10.23 50.29
CA SER A 17 0.46 -10.22 48.89
C SER A 17 -0.88 -10.95 48.75
N ALA A 18 -1.98 -10.18 48.80
CA ALA A 18 -3.28 -10.67 48.35
C ALA A 18 -3.32 -10.61 46.81
N CYS A 19 -3.34 -11.77 46.15
CA CYS A 19 -3.69 -11.89 44.74
C CYS A 19 -5.14 -11.44 44.55
N GLN A 20 -5.35 -10.21 44.09
CA GLN A 20 -6.65 -9.77 43.61
C GLN A 20 -6.90 -10.42 42.24
N ASN A 21 -7.82 -11.37 42.20
CA ASN A 21 -8.43 -11.83 40.96
C ASN A 21 -9.20 -10.66 40.35
N THR A 22 -8.57 -9.92 39.44
CA THR A 22 -9.27 -8.95 38.60
C THR A 22 -10.16 -9.70 37.64
N THR A 23 -11.46 -9.71 37.93
CA THR A 23 -12.47 -9.93 36.91
C THR A 23 -12.25 -8.90 35.81
N VAL A 24 -11.87 -9.36 34.62
CA VAL A 24 -11.79 -8.54 33.41
C VAL A 24 -13.22 -8.10 33.10
N VAL A 25 -13.59 -6.92 33.60
CA VAL A 25 -14.71 -6.17 33.06
C VAL A 25 -14.29 -5.79 31.65
N ASN A 26 -14.86 -6.45 30.65
CA ASN A 26 -14.78 -6.02 29.26
C ASN A 26 -15.39 -4.63 29.16
N LYS A 27 -14.55 -3.61 29.35
CA LYS A 27 -14.88 -2.24 28.99
C LYS A 27 -14.98 -2.23 27.45
N PRO A 28 -16.13 -1.85 26.86
CA PRO A 28 -16.22 -1.69 25.42
C PRO A 28 -15.12 -0.71 24.99
N ILE A 29 -14.28 -1.15 24.04
CA ILE A 29 -13.23 -0.34 23.42
C ILE A 29 -13.94 0.84 22.77
N THR A 30 -13.88 2.00 23.41
CA THR A 30 -14.30 3.26 22.80
C THR A 30 -13.30 3.53 21.67
N PRO A 31 -13.71 3.66 20.40
CA PRO A 31 -12.79 4.01 19.34
C PRO A 31 -12.12 5.33 19.69
N ALA A 32 -10.80 5.40 19.64
CA ALA A 32 -10.10 6.66 19.77
C ALA A 32 -10.62 7.60 18.67
N VAL A 33 -11.26 8.70 19.07
CA VAL A 33 -11.70 9.75 18.15
C VAL A 33 -10.44 10.36 17.55
N LEU A 34 -10.25 10.20 16.24
CA LEU A 34 -9.10 10.76 15.51
C LEU A 34 -9.11 12.28 15.65
N SER A 35 -7.95 12.91 15.81
CA SER A 35 -7.86 14.38 15.74
C SER A 35 -8.12 14.85 14.30
N SER A 36 -8.56 16.10 14.12
CA SER A 36 -8.75 16.68 12.79
C SER A 36 -7.48 16.64 11.92
N GLN A 37 -6.31 16.67 12.54
CA GLN A 37 -5.03 16.54 11.85
C GLN A 37 -4.80 15.11 11.34
N GLN A 38 -4.92 14.10 12.23
CA GLN A 38 -4.78 12.69 11.86
C GLN A 38 -5.79 12.28 10.78
N PHE A 39 -6.99 12.85 10.87
CA PHE A 39 -8.04 12.65 9.89
C PHE A 39 -7.65 13.18 8.50
N ASN A 40 -7.18 14.43 8.43
CA ASN A 40 -6.69 15.01 7.19
C ASN A 40 -5.52 14.23 6.59
N GLU A 41 -4.59 13.77 7.43
CA GLU A 41 -3.47 12.93 6.99
C GLU A 41 -3.98 11.64 6.33
N ILE A 42 -4.95 10.93 6.93
CA ILE A 42 -5.51 9.71 6.34
C ILE A 42 -6.27 9.99 5.03
N LEU A 43 -7.07 11.05 4.98
CA LEU A 43 -7.77 11.46 3.76
C LEU A 43 -6.80 11.72 2.61
N GLN A 44 -5.68 12.37 2.90
CA GLN A 44 -4.68 12.75 1.92
C GLN A 44 -3.74 11.59 1.53
N GLN A 45 -3.72 10.47 2.25
CA GLN A 45 -2.91 9.30 1.89
C GLN A 45 -3.55 8.41 0.81
N HIS A 46 -4.83 8.64 0.48
CA HIS A 46 -5.59 7.73 -0.36
C HIS A 46 -6.31 8.46 -1.50
N THR A 47 -6.48 7.76 -2.62
CA THR A 47 -7.54 8.00 -3.58
C THR A 47 -8.80 7.26 -3.13
N TRP A 48 -9.89 7.97 -2.95
CA TRP A 48 -11.17 7.41 -2.51
C TRP A 48 -12.03 7.09 -3.73
N THR A 49 -12.49 5.84 -3.84
CA THR A 49 -13.18 5.34 -5.04
C THR A 49 -14.59 4.86 -4.74
N TYR A 50 -15.56 5.26 -5.56
CA TYR A 50 -16.94 4.79 -5.49
C TYR A 50 -17.45 4.49 -6.90
N THR A 51 -17.99 3.30 -7.09
CA THR A 51 -18.57 2.88 -8.37
C THR A 51 -20.09 2.84 -8.23
N PRO A 52 -20.83 3.73 -8.92
CA PRO A 52 -22.30 3.68 -8.93
C PRO A 52 -22.82 2.34 -9.50
N PRO A 53 -23.98 1.82 -9.04
CA PRO A 53 -24.50 0.51 -9.47
C PRO A 53 -24.67 0.29 -10.98
N ASN A 54 -24.77 1.36 -11.76
CA ASN A 54 -24.99 1.31 -13.22
C ASN A 54 -23.81 1.92 -14.01
N SER A 55 -22.60 1.86 -13.46
CA SER A 55 -21.39 2.37 -14.09
C SER A 55 -20.24 1.39 -13.91
N GLU A 56 -19.42 1.21 -14.94
CA GLU A 56 -18.18 0.46 -14.86
C GLU A 56 -16.98 1.35 -14.47
N ILE A 57 -17.16 2.67 -14.54
CA ILE A 57 -16.09 3.66 -14.31
C ILE A 57 -16.27 4.29 -12.93
N PRO A 58 -15.31 4.12 -12.00
CA PRO A 58 -15.43 4.68 -10.66
C PRO A 58 -15.32 6.21 -10.67
N ILE A 59 -16.05 6.84 -9.76
CA ILE A 59 -15.73 8.19 -9.27
C ILE A 59 -14.49 8.07 -8.40
N GLN A 60 -13.51 8.96 -8.61
CA GLN A 60 -12.28 9.01 -7.84
C GLN A 60 -12.13 10.38 -7.17
N ILE A 61 -11.76 10.39 -5.90
CA ILE A 61 -11.57 11.61 -5.12
C ILE A 61 -10.18 11.59 -4.50
N ASN A 62 -9.47 12.69 -4.63
CA ASN A 62 -8.19 12.93 -4.00
C ASN A 62 -8.25 14.20 -3.16
N PHE A 63 -7.92 14.07 -1.88
CA PHE A 63 -7.75 15.19 -0.99
C PHE A 63 -6.30 15.69 -1.05
N ASN A 64 -6.12 16.99 -1.15
CA ASN A 64 -4.84 17.68 -0.88
C ASN A 64 -5.04 18.67 0.27
N ASN A 65 -4.05 19.52 0.55
CA ASN A 65 -4.08 20.43 1.72
C ASN A 65 -5.27 21.41 1.73
N GLU A 66 -5.77 21.81 0.56
CA GLU A 66 -6.76 22.90 0.46
C GLU A 66 -7.95 22.57 -0.42
N SER A 67 -7.88 21.49 -1.21
CA SER A 67 -8.87 21.16 -2.22
C SER A 67 -9.07 19.66 -2.41
N ILE A 68 -10.26 19.36 -2.91
CA ILE A 68 -10.69 18.03 -3.34
C ILE A 68 -10.60 18.04 -4.86
N ALA A 69 -9.74 17.18 -5.42
CA ALA A 69 -9.72 16.88 -6.84
C ALA A 69 -10.61 15.66 -7.10
N ILE A 70 -11.53 15.77 -8.05
CA ILE A 70 -12.54 14.75 -8.30
C ILE A 70 -12.52 14.39 -9.77
N TYR A 71 -12.45 13.10 -10.07
CA TYR A 71 -12.67 12.59 -11.40
C TYR A 71 -14.00 11.84 -11.43
N SER A 72 -14.96 12.37 -12.19
CA SER A 72 -16.30 11.78 -12.32
C SER A 72 -16.38 10.69 -13.39
N GLY A 73 -15.24 10.22 -13.92
CA GLY A 73 -15.16 9.26 -15.01
C GLY A 73 -14.98 9.88 -16.40
N CYS A 74 -15.20 11.19 -16.54
CA CYS A 74 -15.02 11.91 -17.81
C CYS A 74 -14.51 13.34 -17.59
N ASN A 75 -15.16 14.06 -16.68
CA ASN A 75 -14.75 15.40 -16.27
C ASN A 75 -13.91 15.38 -15.00
N LEU A 76 -13.00 16.34 -14.93
CA LEU A 76 -12.25 16.66 -13.73
C LEU A 76 -12.93 17.84 -13.05
N MET A 77 -13.14 17.72 -11.74
CA MET A 77 -13.67 18.78 -10.90
C MET A 77 -12.70 19.10 -9.76
N SER A 78 -12.80 20.32 -9.24
CA SER A 78 -12.05 20.72 -8.05
C SER A 78 -12.86 21.67 -7.19
N ARG A 79 -12.74 21.51 -5.87
CA ARG A 79 -13.36 22.41 -4.90
C ARG A 79 -12.50 22.54 -3.65
N LYS A 80 -12.48 23.74 -3.05
CA LYS A 80 -11.79 23.92 -1.77
C LYS A 80 -12.56 23.28 -0.63
N TYR A 81 -11.83 22.74 0.34
CA TYR A 81 -12.44 22.15 1.53
C TYR A 81 -11.61 22.39 2.78
N LYS A 82 -12.24 22.20 3.94
CA LYS A 82 -11.59 21.97 5.23
C LYS A 82 -12.37 20.92 6.00
N THR A 83 -11.71 20.19 6.88
CA THR A 83 -12.40 19.30 7.83
C THR A 83 -12.60 20.03 9.15
N GLN A 84 -13.83 20.02 9.67
CA GLN A 84 -14.15 20.56 10.98
C GLN A 84 -15.21 19.67 11.63
N ASP A 85 -15.01 19.27 12.89
CA ASP A 85 -16.01 18.52 13.67
C ASP A 85 -16.59 17.27 12.96
N HIS A 86 -15.75 16.49 12.28
CA HIS A 86 -16.15 15.33 11.46
C HIS A 86 -17.01 15.67 10.21
N GLN A 87 -16.94 16.90 9.75
CA GLN A 87 -17.59 17.38 8.53
C GLN A 87 -16.58 17.88 7.51
N ILE A 88 -16.78 17.54 6.24
CA ILE A 88 -16.09 18.16 5.11
C ILE A 88 -16.86 19.42 4.78
N MET A 89 -16.29 20.56 5.18
CA MET A 89 -16.79 21.88 4.84
C MET A 89 -16.28 22.26 3.47
N LEU A 90 -17.19 22.61 2.55
CA LEU A 90 -16.85 22.98 1.18
C LEU A 90 -16.89 24.50 1.01
N PHE A 91 -15.85 25.03 0.37
CA PHE A 91 -15.68 26.46 0.11
C PHE A 91 -15.53 26.71 -1.39
N ASP A 92 -15.79 27.95 -1.79
CA ASP A 92 -15.76 28.40 -3.19
C ASP A 92 -16.70 27.59 -4.11
N TYR A 93 -16.65 27.92 -5.40
CA TYR A 93 -17.40 27.24 -6.45
C TYR A 93 -16.72 25.93 -6.86
N LEU A 94 -17.52 24.93 -7.23
CA LEU A 94 -17.04 23.70 -7.85
C LEU A 94 -16.65 23.98 -9.30
N LEU A 95 -15.37 23.84 -9.63
CA LEU A 95 -14.85 23.99 -11.00
C LEU A 95 -14.95 22.64 -11.73
N SER A 96 -15.25 22.63 -13.04
CA SER A 96 -15.32 21.40 -13.88
C SER A 96 -14.78 21.63 -15.29
N SER A 97 -14.24 20.59 -15.93
CA SER A 97 -13.74 20.61 -17.32
C SER A 97 -14.82 20.51 -18.41
N THR A 98 -16.10 20.37 -18.04
CA THR A 98 -17.30 20.43 -18.91
C THR A 98 -17.19 19.81 -20.31
N LYS A 99 -16.60 18.62 -20.41
CA LYS A 99 -16.62 17.76 -21.61
C LYS A 99 -17.99 17.11 -21.75
N ALA A 100 -18.40 16.79 -22.97
CA ALA A 100 -19.57 15.96 -23.22
C ALA A 100 -19.24 14.49 -22.88
N CYS A 101 -20.07 13.86 -22.05
CA CYS A 101 -19.72 12.60 -21.40
C CYS A 101 -20.72 11.45 -21.67
N GLY A 102 -21.80 11.72 -22.41
CA GLY A 102 -22.79 10.69 -22.79
C GLY A 102 -23.36 10.00 -21.55
N GLU A 103 -23.28 8.67 -21.50
CA GLU A 103 -23.80 7.88 -20.38
C GLU A 103 -23.21 8.25 -19.00
N LEU A 104 -22.02 8.85 -18.96
CA LEU A 104 -21.37 9.30 -17.72
C LEU A 104 -21.91 10.63 -17.18
N GLU A 105 -22.80 11.33 -17.90
CA GLU A 105 -23.39 12.59 -17.44
C GLU A 105 -24.20 12.42 -16.15
N LYS A 106 -24.87 11.28 -15.95
CA LYS A 106 -25.57 10.97 -14.70
C LYS A 106 -24.61 10.84 -13.52
N GLN A 107 -23.45 10.21 -13.75
CA GLN A 107 -22.40 10.07 -12.75
C GLN A 107 -21.76 11.42 -12.43
N GLU A 108 -21.58 12.27 -13.44
CA GLU A 108 -21.13 13.64 -13.27
C GLU A 108 -22.13 14.45 -12.44
N SER A 109 -23.42 14.38 -12.76
CA SER A 109 -24.49 15.07 -12.02
C SER A 109 -24.58 14.62 -10.56
N LEU A 110 -24.47 13.31 -10.31
CA LEU A 110 -24.36 12.76 -8.95
C LEU A 110 -23.16 13.36 -8.21
N THR A 111 -21.99 13.35 -8.85
CA THR A 111 -20.74 13.87 -8.26
C THR A 111 -20.87 15.36 -7.94
N TYR A 112 -21.44 16.13 -8.87
CA TYR A 112 -21.70 17.55 -8.68
C TYR A 112 -22.61 17.77 -7.48
N GLY A 113 -23.76 17.08 -7.43
CA GLY A 113 -24.71 17.15 -6.33
C GLY A 113 -24.09 16.84 -4.96
N LEU A 114 -23.26 15.78 -4.90
CA LEU A 114 -22.50 15.47 -3.69
C LEU A 114 -21.64 16.66 -3.29
N PHE A 115 -20.76 17.14 -4.15
CA PHE A 115 -19.81 18.19 -3.79
C PHE A 115 -20.37 19.62 -3.89
N LEU A 116 -21.70 19.81 -3.80
CA LEU A 116 -22.34 21.10 -3.60
C LEU A 116 -22.55 21.46 -2.13
N GLN A 117 -22.76 20.46 -1.26
CA GLN A 117 -23.10 20.67 0.15
C GLN A 117 -22.04 20.05 1.08
N PRO A 118 -21.88 20.56 2.31
CA PRO A 118 -21.05 19.90 3.32
C PRO A 118 -21.54 18.49 3.62
N HIS A 119 -20.61 17.58 3.96
CA HIS A 119 -20.93 16.19 4.34
C HIS A 119 -20.45 15.90 5.74
N SER A 120 -21.28 15.23 6.52
CA SER A 120 -20.78 14.44 7.63
C SER A 120 -20.03 13.24 7.06
N PHE A 121 -18.92 12.87 7.68
CA PHE A 121 -18.14 11.73 7.22
C PHE A 121 -17.72 10.84 8.38
N THR A 122 -17.40 9.59 8.05
CA THR A 122 -16.70 8.66 8.95
C THR A 122 -15.63 7.88 8.20
N LEU A 123 -14.53 7.59 8.88
CA LEU A 123 -13.52 6.63 8.43
C LEU A 123 -13.69 5.34 9.22
N GLU A 124 -13.78 4.22 8.51
CA GLU A 124 -13.94 2.90 9.10
C GLU A 124 -13.06 1.87 8.39
N GLN A 125 -12.86 0.71 9.01
CA GLN A 125 -12.34 -0.46 8.32
C GLN A 125 -13.50 -1.39 7.97
N ASN A 126 -13.54 -1.85 6.72
CA ASN A 126 -14.51 -2.86 6.32
C ASN A 126 -14.10 -4.26 6.85
N PRO A 127 -14.97 -5.29 6.73
CA PRO A 127 -14.66 -6.64 7.20
C PRO A 127 -13.42 -7.32 6.57
N LYS A 128 -12.86 -6.74 5.51
CA LYS A 128 -11.62 -7.19 4.85
C LYS A 128 -10.40 -6.36 5.29
N ASN A 129 -10.54 -5.55 6.35
CA ASN A 129 -9.55 -4.60 6.85
C ASN A 129 -9.16 -3.50 5.85
N GLU A 130 -9.98 -3.21 4.85
CA GLU A 130 -9.76 -2.09 3.93
C GLU A 130 -10.38 -0.82 4.53
N MET A 131 -9.64 0.30 4.46
CA MET A 131 -10.16 1.60 4.90
C MET A 131 -11.28 2.08 3.96
N VAL A 132 -12.37 2.57 4.55
CA VAL A 132 -13.51 3.14 3.84
C VAL A 132 -13.86 4.51 4.39
N LEU A 133 -14.16 5.44 3.48
CA LEU A 133 -14.70 6.76 3.76
C LEU A 133 -16.19 6.71 3.48
N LYS A 134 -17.01 6.86 4.51
CA LYS A 134 -18.45 7.04 4.35
C LYS A 134 -18.76 8.52 4.35
N LEU A 135 -19.44 8.97 3.31
CA LEU A 135 -20.02 10.30 3.24
C LEU A 135 -21.53 10.18 3.46
N GLU A 136 -22.07 10.93 4.42
CA GLU A 136 -23.50 11.09 4.62
C GLU A 136 -23.96 12.40 4.01
N HIS A 137 -24.86 12.29 3.03
CA HIS A 137 -25.49 13.42 2.38
C HIS A 137 -26.69 13.93 3.18
N SER A 138 -27.12 15.18 2.95
CA SER A 138 -28.21 15.85 3.69
C SER A 138 -29.58 15.14 3.62
N ASN A 139 -29.76 14.23 2.68
CA ASN A 139 -30.94 13.37 2.55
C ASN A 139 -30.78 11.98 3.20
N HIS A 140 -29.79 11.82 4.09
CA HIS A 140 -29.40 10.55 4.75
C HIS A 140 -28.94 9.43 3.81
N GLN A 141 -28.65 9.74 2.54
CA GLN A 141 -27.99 8.80 1.65
C GLN A 141 -26.51 8.67 2.01
N HIS A 142 -26.03 7.43 2.04
CA HIS A 142 -24.66 7.11 2.38
C HIS A 142 -23.89 6.66 1.14
N TYR A 143 -22.72 7.24 0.94
CA TYR A 143 -21.80 6.88 -0.13
C TYR A 143 -20.53 6.32 0.49
N ILE A 144 -20.22 5.07 0.17
CA ILE A 144 -19.09 4.34 0.74
C ILE A 144 -17.96 4.31 -0.27
N PHE A 145 -16.97 5.16 -0.08
CA PHE A 145 -15.76 5.19 -0.87
C PHE A 145 -14.73 4.23 -0.29
N LYS A 146 -14.14 3.41 -1.16
CA LYS A 146 -13.05 2.51 -0.80
C LYS A 146 -11.71 3.20 -1.03
N ALA A 147 -10.82 3.09 -0.05
CA ALA A 147 -9.45 3.58 -0.18
C ALA A 147 -8.70 2.80 -1.27
N LYS A 148 -7.99 3.55 -2.10
CA LYS A 148 -6.95 3.09 -3.01
C LYS A 148 -5.70 3.92 -2.74
N PRO A 149 -4.48 3.35 -2.87
CA PRO A 149 -3.26 4.17 -2.86
C PRO A 149 -3.32 5.25 -3.95
N LYS A 150 -2.76 6.45 -3.71
CA LYS A 150 -2.67 7.49 -4.75
C LYS A 150 -1.75 7.04 -5.88
N LYS A 151 -1.93 7.58 -7.09
CA LYS A 151 -1.12 7.21 -8.26
C LYS A 151 0.35 7.62 -8.13
N GLU A 152 0.65 8.76 -7.53
CA GLU A 152 2.03 9.15 -7.18
C GLU A 152 2.62 8.20 -6.11
N ASP A 153 1.79 7.79 -5.15
CA ASP A 153 2.16 6.78 -4.17
C ASP A 153 2.25 5.39 -4.79
N LEU A 154 1.66 5.11 -5.95
CA LEU A 154 1.81 3.83 -6.65
C LEU A 154 3.21 3.69 -7.25
N GLU A 155 3.82 4.74 -7.82
CA GLU A 155 5.22 4.67 -8.30
C GLU A 155 6.24 4.59 -7.14
N GLN A 156 5.97 5.28 -6.01
CA GLN A 156 6.81 5.22 -4.80
C GLN A 156 6.58 3.91 -4.00
N SER A 157 5.34 3.42 -3.91
CA SER A 157 4.97 2.17 -3.21
C SER A 157 5.27 0.93 -4.03
N ASP A 158 5.25 0.98 -5.35
CA ASP A 158 5.63 -0.15 -6.17
C ASP A 158 7.11 -0.47 -6.00
N ARG A 159 7.96 0.56 -5.91
CA ARG A 159 9.37 0.40 -5.52
C ARG A 159 9.51 -0.14 -4.09
N GLU A 160 8.70 0.33 -3.16
CA GLU A 160 8.69 -0.20 -1.79
C GLU A 160 8.29 -1.68 -1.76
N VAL A 161 7.24 -2.09 -2.49
CA VAL A 161 6.79 -3.47 -2.60
C VAL A 161 7.85 -4.33 -3.30
N LEU A 162 8.45 -3.86 -4.41
CA LEU A 162 9.56 -4.54 -5.09
C LEU A 162 10.70 -4.83 -4.12
N THR A 163 11.06 -3.86 -3.29
CA THR A 163 12.16 -3.95 -2.33
C THR A 163 11.77 -4.63 -1.02
N LYS A 164 10.50 -4.80 -0.70
CA LYS A 164 10.07 -5.40 0.58
C LYS A 164 10.23 -6.93 0.63
N PHE A 165 10.27 -7.60 -0.51
CA PHE A 165 10.19 -9.07 -0.59
C PHE A 165 11.37 -9.70 -1.33
N THR A 166 11.54 -11.00 -1.12
CA THR A 166 12.25 -11.87 -2.05
C THR A 166 11.24 -12.52 -2.98
N TRP A 167 11.44 -12.35 -4.28
CA TRP A 167 10.55 -12.83 -5.33
C TRP A 167 11.04 -14.17 -5.85
N GLN A 168 10.27 -15.23 -5.61
CA GLN A 168 10.60 -16.59 -6.04
C GLN A 168 9.81 -16.94 -7.30
N HIS A 169 10.52 -17.30 -8.38
CA HIS A 169 9.90 -17.64 -9.66
C HIS A 169 8.98 -18.87 -9.51
N ILE A 170 7.75 -18.74 -10.03
CA ILE A 170 6.79 -19.82 -10.14
C ILE A 170 7.02 -20.49 -11.51
N THR A 171 7.27 -21.79 -11.51
CA THR A 171 7.44 -22.56 -12.74
C THR A 171 6.64 -23.84 -12.66
N ASP A 172 6.02 -24.21 -13.79
CA ASP A 172 5.26 -25.45 -13.95
C ASP A 172 6.16 -26.63 -14.36
N ASP A 173 7.47 -26.42 -14.49
CA ASP A 173 8.39 -27.46 -14.96
C ASP A 173 8.63 -28.51 -13.87
N GLN A 174 7.90 -29.63 -13.98
CA GLN A 174 8.00 -30.82 -13.12
C GLN A 174 9.28 -31.64 -13.40
N ASN A 175 10.15 -31.21 -14.32
CA ASN A 175 11.40 -31.93 -14.58
C ASN A 175 12.40 -31.72 -13.44
N GLN A 176 12.76 -32.84 -12.80
CA GLN A 176 13.55 -32.97 -11.56
C GLN A 176 14.99 -32.40 -11.58
N VAL A 177 15.38 -31.62 -12.59
CA VAL A 177 16.72 -31.02 -12.67
C VAL A 177 16.77 -29.65 -11.97
N GLN A 178 15.62 -29.02 -11.68
CA GLN A 178 15.58 -27.71 -11.06
C GLN A 178 15.56 -27.78 -9.53
N LYS A 179 16.73 -27.99 -8.93
CA LYS A 179 16.88 -28.10 -7.47
C LYS A 179 16.66 -26.77 -6.73
N GLN A 180 16.73 -25.63 -7.44
CA GLN A 180 16.61 -24.29 -6.87
C GLN A 180 15.78 -23.37 -7.78
N ALA A 181 14.76 -22.73 -7.22
CA ALA A 181 13.99 -21.70 -7.91
C ALA A 181 14.81 -20.41 -8.07
N LEU A 182 14.60 -19.67 -9.16
CA LEU A 182 15.16 -18.33 -9.35
C LEU A 182 14.58 -17.38 -8.32
N LEU A 183 15.45 -16.72 -7.56
CA LEU A 183 15.12 -15.71 -6.55
C LEU A 183 15.58 -14.34 -7.02
N LEU A 184 14.75 -13.32 -6.82
CA LEU A 184 15.09 -11.92 -7.05
C LEU A 184 14.92 -11.10 -5.77
N ASN A 185 15.87 -10.20 -5.53
CA ASN A 185 15.72 -9.08 -4.60
C ASN A 185 15.93 -7.79 -5.36
N PHE A 186 15.00 -6.84 -5.18
CA PHE A 186 15.23 -5.47 -5.61
C PHE A 186 15.86 -4.69 -4.47
N ASP A 187 16.97 -4.04 -4.77
CA ASP A 187 17.59 -3.01 -3.93
C ASP A 187 17.40 -1.65 -4.61
N PRO A 188 17.73 -0.53 -3.94
CA PRO A 188 17.56 0.80 -4.52
C PRO A 188 18.26 1.00 -5.87
N ASP A 189 19.43 0.39 -6.09
CA ASP A 189 20.29 0.62 -7.26
C ASP A 189 20.50 -0.61 -8.16
N ARG A 190 20.07 -1.80 -7.72
CA ARG A 190 20.33 -3.06 -8.42
C ARG A 190 19.26 -4.11 -8.17
N VAL A 191 19.13 -5.04 -9.10
CA VAL A 191 18.43 -6.30 -8.89
C VAL A 191 19.48 -7.35 -8.60
N ARG A 192 19.38 -8.02 -7.44
CA ARG A 192 20.14 -9.23 -7.13
C ARG A 192 19.32 -10.44 -7.51
N TYR A 193 19.97 -11.45 -8.09
CA TYR A 193 19.30 -12.70 -8.40
C TYR A 193 20.20 -13.92 -8.16
N TYR A 194 19.54 -15.04 -7.86
CA TYR A 194 20.19 -16.30 -7.52
C TYR A 194 19.35 -17.48 -8.00
N SER A 195 19.98 -18.44 -8.65
CA SER A 195 19.34 -19.67 -9.14
C SER A 195 20.12 -20.94 -8.76
N GLY A 196 20.93 -20.88 -7.68
CA GLY A 196 21.54 -22.07 -7.08
C GLY A 196 23.08 -22.14 -7.10
N CYS A 197 23.76 -21.24 -7.82
CA CYS A 197 25.22 -21.25 -7.88
C CYS A 197 25.81 -19.85 -7.73
N ASN A 198 25.85 -19.05 -8.79
CA ASN A 198 26.39 -17.70 -8.73
C ASN A 198 25.41 -16.70 -8.13
N ARG A 199 25.95 -15.74 -7.39
CA ARG A 199 25.22 -14.55 -6.95
C ARG A 199 25.47 -13.46 -7.98
N ASN A 200 24.40 -13.05 -8.64
CA ASN A 200 24.49 -12.08 -9.72
C ASN A 200 23.64 -10.86 -9.42
N TYR A 201 23.96 -9.78 -10.11
CA TYR A 201 23.22 -8.55 -10.05
C TYR A 201 23.36 -7.74 -11.34
N TYR A 202 22.44 -6.82 -11.55
CA TYR A 202 22.53 -5.78 -12.57
C TYR A 202 21.91 -4.49 -12.05
N LYS A 203 22.36 -3.35 -12.58
CA LYS A 203 21.76 -2.04 -12.25
C LYS A 203 20.49 -1.85 -13.06
N TYR A 204 19.53 -1.12 -12.51
CA TYR A 204 18.26 -0.87 -13.21
C TYR A 204 17.74 0.54 -12.94
N SER A 205 16.85 1.01 -13.82
CA SER A 205 15.93 2.12 -13.54
C SER A 205 14.48 1.66 -13.70
N ILE A 206 13.57 2.42 -13.11
CA ILE A 206 12.12 2.24 -13.30
C ILE A 206 11.58 3.53 -13.90
N GLU A 207 10.82 3.41 -14.99
CA GLU A 207 10.03 4.49 -15.56
C GLU A 207 8.66 3.92 -15.98
N ASN A 208 7.56 4.50 -15.53
CA ASN A 208 6.19 4.09 -15.87
C ASN A 208 5.97 2.56 -15.68
N ASN A 209 6.21 2.07 -14.47
CA ASN A 209 6.13 0.63 -14.14
C ASN A 209 6.97 -0.28 -15.05
N THR A 210 8.01 0.25 -15.71
CA THR A 210 8.88 -0.51 -16.60
C THR A 210 10.29 -0.54 -16.05
N ILE A 211 10.82 -1.73 -15.83
CA ILE A 211 12.20 -1.96 -15.40
C ILE A 211 13.10 -1.95 -16.63
N PHE A 212 14.11 -1.09 -16.61
CA PHE A 212 15.15 -1.00 -17.63
C PHE A 212 16.47 -1.51 -17.07
N HIS A 213 17.10 -2.45 -17.78
CA HIS A 213 18.45 -2.92 -17.47
C HIS A 213 19.49 -1.87 -17.84
N LEU A 214 20.40 -1.57 -16.92
CA LEU A 214 21.46 -0.58 -17.07
C LEU A 214 22.84 -1.23 -16.95
N GLY A 215 23.65 -1.09 -18.00
CA GLY A 215 25.06 -1.48 -17.98
C GLY A 215 25.29 -2.98 -18.11
N HIS A 216 26.23 -3.51 -17.33
CA HIS A 216 26.66 -4.91 -17.38
C HIS A 216 26.20 -5.69 -16.14
N TYR A 217 26.01 -6.99 -16.32
CA TYR A 217 25.86 -7.93 -15.21
C TYR A 217 27.16 -8.01 -14.41
N GLY A 218 27.03 -8.10 -13.09
CA GLY A 218 28.12 -8.41 -12.17
C GLY A 218 27.74 -9.60 -11.30
N GLY A 219 28.74 -10.36 -10.85
CA GLY A 219 28.46 -11.53 -10.02
C GLY A 219 29.70 -12.32 -9.65
N THR A 220 29.49 -13.39 -8.90
CA THR A 220 30.53 -14.38 -8.61
C THR A 220 30.75 -15.27 -9.83
N VAL A 221 31.97 -15.80 -9.99
CA VAL A 221 32.31 -16.75 -11.05
C VAL A 221 32.72 -18.08 -10.42
N MET A 222 31.73 -18.80 -9.88
CA MET A 222 31.91 -20.15 -9.38
C MET A 222 31.68 -21.18 -10.49
N MET A 223 32.38 -22.31 -10.40
CA MET A 223 32.18 -23.42 -11.33
C MET A 223 30.90 -24.17 -10.97
N CYS A 224 29.87 -24.02 -11.81
CA CYS A 224 28.56 -24.61 -11.58
C CYS A 224 28.37 -25.85 -12.46
N PRO A 225 27.81 -26.96 -11.93
CA PRO A 225 27.47 -28.13 -12.75
C PRO A 225 26.51 -27.79 -13.88
N ILE A 226 25.57 -26.86 -13.64
CA ILE A 226 24.57 -26.37 -14.59
C ILE A 226 24.29 -24.88 -14.29
N ASN A 227 24.41 -23.99 -15.28
CA ASN A 227 24.09 -22.55 -15.16
C ASN A 227 23.07 -22.04 -16.21
N LEU A 228 22.26 -22.95 -16.75
CA LEU A 228 21.29 -22.64 -17.81
C LEU A 228 20.26 -21.58 -17.38
N GLN A 229 19.72 -21.68 -16.16
CA GLN A 229 18.70 -20.76 -15.66
C GLN A 229 19.25 -19.34 -15.43
N GLU A 230 20.50 -19.24 -14.97
CA GLU A 230 21.21 -17.97 -14.81
C GLU A 230 21.35 -17.25 -16.16
N LYS A 231 21.92 -17.93 -17.15
CA LYS A 231 22.09 -17.38 -18.51
C LYS A 231 20.77 -17.06 -19.20
N GLN A 232 19.76 -17.91 -18.98
CA GLN A 232 18.43 -17.66 -19.51
C GLN A 232 17.85 -16.40 -18.89
N PHE A 233 17.89 -16.26 -17.56
CA PHE A 233 17.43 -15.05 -16.90
C PHE A 233 18.19 -13.82 -17.39
N GLU A 234 19.53 -13.85 -17.51
CA GLU A 234 20.31 -12.72 -18.04
C GLU A 234 19.87 -12.29 -19.44
N LYS A 235 19.62 -13.26 -20.34
CA LYS A 235 19.15 -12.97 -21.69
C LYS A 235 17.78 -12.29 -21.65
N LEU A 236 16.93 -12.74 -20.75
CA LEU A 236 15.58 -12.21 -20.56
C LEU A 236 15.63 -10.81 -19.92
N SER A 237 16.26 -10.67 -18.75
CA SER A 237 16.39 -9.42 -17.98
C SER A 237 17.12 -8.30 -18.73
N ALA A 238 17.83 -8.59 -19.83
CA ALA A 238 18.48 -7.59 -20.66
C ALA A 238 17.50 -6.75 -21.49
N LYS A 239 16.22 -7.12 -21.57
CA LYS A 239 15.16 -6.35 -22.22
C LYS A 239 14.26 -5.64 -21.19
N PRO A 240 13.54 -4.58 -21.56
CA PRO A 240 12.61 -3.94 -20.64
C PRO A 240 11.43 -4.85 -20.25
N PHE A 241 10.99 -4.72 -18.99
CA PHE A 241 9.83 -5.43 -18.43
C PHE A 241 8.85 -4.45 -17.84
N HIS A 242 7.60 -4.51 -18.29
CA HIS A 242 6.52 -3.91 -17.53
C HIS A 242 6.22 -4.80 -16.33
N PHE A 243 6.04 -4.24 -15.14
CA PHE A 243 5.73 -5.00 -13.96
C PHE A 243 4.41 -4.59 -13.34
N LYS A 244 3.72 -5.57 -12.74
CA LYS A 244 2.51 -5.36 -11.97
C LYS A 244 2.44 -6.34 -10.81
N PHE A 245 1.64 -5.99 -9.80
CA PHE A 245 1.40 -6.83 -8.64
C PHE A 245 0.00 -7.44 -8.66
N ASP A 246 -0.09 -8.71 -8.29
CA ASP A 246 -1.33 -9.40 -8.00
C ASP A 246 -1.42 -9.68 -6.49
N TYR A 247 -2.45 -9.10 -5.85
CA TYR A 247 -2.70 -9.19 -4.41
C TYR A 247 -3.79 -10.23 -4.05
N SER A 248 -4.08 -11.18 -4.95
CA SER A 248 -5.09 -12.22 -4.75
C SER A 248 -4.77 -13.22 -3.61
N THR A 249 -3.54 -13.20 -3.09
CA THR A 249 -3.07 -14.09 -2.03
C THR A 249 -2.37 -13.32 -0.89
N THR A 250 -2.15 -13.96 0.25
CA THR A 250 -1.53 -13.35 1.45
C THR A 250 -0.20 -12.65 1.17
N PHE A 251 0.62 -13.22 0.31
CA PHE A 251 1.81 -12.57 -0.24
C PHE A 251 1.55 -12.22 -1.70
N PRO A 252 1.89 -11.01 -2.17
CA PRO A 252 1.63 -10.61 -3.55
C PRO A 252 2.43 -11.45 -4.54
N LYS A 253 1.97 -11.49 -5.79
CA LYS A 253 2.75 -11.97 -6.92
C LYS A 253 3.28 -10.80 -7.73
N LEU A 254 4.53 -10.89 -8.18
CA LEU A 254 5.13 -9.99 -9.15
C LEU A 254 5.00 -10.63 -10.52
N ILE A 255 4.39 -9.91 -11.45
CA ILE A 255 4.24 -10.34 -12.84
C ILE A 255 5.12 -9.43 -13.68
N LEU A 256 6.11 -10.00 -14.36
CA LEU A 256 6.99 -9.31 -15.31
C LEU A 256 6.52 -9.64 -16.72
N GLU A 257 5.98 -8.63 -17.40
CA GLU A 257 5.44 -8.72 -18.75
C GLU A 257 6.42 -8.12 -19.76
N SER A 258 6.58 -8.79 -20.89
CA SER A 258 7.43 -8.32 -21.96
C SER A 258 6.88 -8.71 -23.31
N LYS A 259 7.01 -7.84 -24.29
CA LYS A 259 6.69 -8.17 -25.68
C LYS A 259 7.74 -9.09 -26.34
N TYR A 260 8.88 -9.29 -25.69
CA TYR A 260 10.01 -10.04 -26.23
C TYR A 260 10.07 -11.49 -25.76
N GLN A 261 9.26 -11.87 -24.77
CA GLN A 261 9.36 -13.16 -24.09
C GLN A 261 8.10 -13.45 -23.28
N PRO A 262 7.88 -14.71 -22.87
CA PRO A 262 6.78 -15.06 -21.97
C PRO A 262 6.83 -14.28 -20.66
N ASN A 263 5.64 -14.06 -20.10
CA ASN A 263 5.50 -13.46 -18.78
C ASN A 263 6.19 -14.33 -17.73
N MET A 264 6.92 -13.69 -16.82
CA MET A 264 7.51 -14.37 -15.66
C MET A 264 6.70 -14.00 -14.43
N ILE A 265 6.33 -15.00 -13.64
CA ILE A 265 5.50 -14.82 -12.45
C ILE A 265 6.32 -15.22 -11.23
N PHE A 266 6.35 -14.38 -10.22
CA PHE A 266 7.08 -14.61 -8.98
C PHE A 266 6.13 -14.50 -7.79
N GLN A 267 6.26 -15.42 -6.85
CA GLN A 267 5.60 -15.36 -5.55
C GLN A 267 6.46 -14.57 -4.56
N ALA A 268 5.88 -13.59 -3.86
CA ALA A 268 6.58 -12.94 -2.76
C ALA A 268 6.78 -13.90 -1.59
N THR A 269 7.95 -13.79 -0.97
CA THR A 269 8.32 -14.45 0.28
C THR A 269 8.99 -13.42 1.21
N PRO A 270 9.04 -13.67 2.54
CA PRO A 270 9.78 -12.81 3.45
C PRO A 270 11.19 -12.54 2.93
N ARG A 271 11.63 -11.27 2.99
CA ARG A 271 12.92 -10.83 2.42
C ARG A 271 14.07 -11.60 3.06
N LYS A 272 14.94 -12.13 2.20
CA LYS A 272 16.19 -12.79 2.57
C LYS A 272 17.34 -11.84 2.26
N GLU A 273 18.10 -11.43 3.27
CA GLU A 273 19.22 -10.48 3.10
C GLU A 273 20.38 -11.07 2.29
N ASP A 274 20.65 -12.37 2.48
CA ASP A 274 21.45 -13.18 1.57
C ASP A 274 20.53 -14.13 0.79
N LEU A 275 20.64 -14.14 -0.53
CA LEU A 275 19.88 -15.02 -1.40
C LEU A 275 20.38 -16.48 -1.36
N LYS A 276 21.54 -16.73 -0.73
CA LYS A 276 21.89 -18.09 -0.30
C LYS A 276 20.90 -18.52 0.79
N LEU A 277 20.02 -19.46 0.46
CA LEU A 277 19.32 -20.21 1.48
C LEU A 277 20.34 -21.00 2.33
N PRO A 278 20.16 -21.06 3.67
CA PRO A 278 20.92 -21.98 4.51
C PRO A 278 20.71 -23.44 4.11
#